data_AF-A0A654BEG2-F1
#
_entry.id   AF-A0A654BEG2-F1
#
_cell.length_a   1.000
_cell.length_b   1.000
_cell.length_c   1.000
_cell.angle_alpha   90.00
_cell.angle_beta   90.00
_cell.angle_gamma   90.00
#
_symmetry.space_group_name_H-M   'P 1'
#
loop_
_entity.id
_entity.type
_entity.pdbx_description
1 polymer ?
#
loop_
_entity_poly.entity_id
_entity_poly.type
_entity_poly.pdbx_seq_one_letter_code
_entity_poly.pdbx_strand_id
1 'polypeptide(L)'
;MSALLDALTRVPPLLASHVLLSAAALLLGIAISLPLAIWSARNATVARVALGFASLVQTVPSLALLALFYPLLLSLSALVGGGIPALGFLPSLIALTLYALLPILRNAVAGLQGLDPAVSQAADAVGMTPAQKLRLVEAPLAAPVVVAGIRTAAVWTIGAATLSTTVGQPSLGDLIFAGLQTQNWALVLAGCVSAAALALAVDALIGGIEQGIRARRRWLWIASAALLVAGTALATAPLWPRGGGGDRTVVVGAKNFSEQYILARLIGDRLTRAGYTVTYRDGLGSALVFGALAGGDIDVYVDYAGTIWANEMKRSDVPERTKMVADIGAWTKSTHGVGLVGTLGFENAYAFAMKAEPARRQRIASLDDLVKAAPGLTLGSDLEFLERPEWAAVKRAYPLRFARTTPYSPTFMYRALQSGKADVISAFSSDGRIAADKLTVLTDPRHAIPGYDAILMVAPARANDARFAAALRPLVGRIPVEAMRTANYQVDRDTDKQTPEAAARWLASKIGL
;
A
#
# COMPACT_ATOMS: atom_id res chain seq x y z
N MET A 1 12.24 -14.90 20.79
CA MET A 1 12.86 -13.70 20.19
C MET A 1 11.94 -12.52 20.43
N SER A 2 12.46 -11.30 20.64
CA SER A 2 11.59 -10.14 20.85
C SER A 2 10.86 -9.81 19.55
N ALA A 3 9.57 -9.43 19.63
CA ALA A 3 8.75 -9.09 18.45
C ALA A 3 9.40 -8.00 17.56
N LEU A 4 10.25 -7.17 18.15
CA LEU A 4 11.04 -6.17 17.44
C LEU A 4 12.15 -6.79 16.59
N LEU A 5 12.86 -7.80 17.08
CA LEU A 5 13.90 -8.49 16.31
C LEU A 5 13.30 -9.15 15.07
N ASP A 6 12.14 -9.80 15.22
CA ASP A 6 11.43 -10.41 14.10
C ASP A 6 10.99 -9.35 13.08
N ALA A 7 10.49 -8.20 13.54
CA ALA A 7 10.18 -7.07 12.67
C ALA A 7 11.41 -6.53 11.91
N LEU A 8 12.56 -6.44 12.58
CA LEU A 8 13.81 -5.96 11.97
C LEU A 8 14.33 -6.89 10.87
N THR A 9 14.06 -8.20 10.93
CA THR A 9 14.46 -9.12 9.84
C THR A 9 13.77 -8.79 8.50
N ARG A 10 12.61 -8.13 8.53
CA ARG A 10 11.87 -7.71 7.33
C ARG A 10 12.38 -6.40 6.72
N VAL A 11 13.20 -5.64 7.44
CA VAL A 11 13.66 -4.31 7.00
C VAL A 11 14.57 -4.36 5.77
N PRO A 12 15.60 -5.21 5.66
CA PRO A 12 16.56 -5.15 4.55
C PRO A 12 15.94 -5.19 3.14
N PRO A 13 15.04 -6.14 2.78
CA PRO A 13 14.45 -6.16 1.44
C PRO A 13 13.55 -4.94 1.17
N LEU A 14 12.81 -4.46 2.18
CA LEU A 14 11.95 -3.29 2.05
C LEU A 14 12.74 -1.99 1.96
N LEU A 15 13.84 -1.89 2.72
CA LEU A 15 14.78 -0.78 2.66
C LEU A 15 15.41 -0.68 1.27
N ALA A 16 15.78 -1.81 0.67
CA ALA A 16 16.37 -1.83 -0.66
C ALA A 16 15.42 -1.22 -1.71
N SER A 17 14.16 -1.68 -1.74
CA SER A 17 13.12 -1.16 -2.64
C SER A 17 12.80 0.31 -2.37
N HIS A 18 12.76 0.70 -1.08
CA HIS A 18 12.51 2.08 -0.67
C HIS A 18 13.64 3.02 -1.10
N VAL A 19 14.90 2.64 -0.87
CA VAL A 19 16.07 3.43 -1.30
C VAL A 19 16.13 3.54 -2.82
N LEU A 20 15.91 2.44 -3.56
CA LEU A 20 15.89 2.47 -5.03
C LEU A 20 14.84 3.46 -5.55
N LEU A 21 13.60 3.37 -5.03
CA LEU A 21 12.51 4.24 -5.43
C LEU A 21 12.80 5.71 -5.11
N SER A 22 13.19 6.02 -3.87
CA SER A 22 13.47 7.39 -3.45
C SER A 22 14.65 8.00 -4.21
N ALA A 23 15.73 7.23 -4.42
CA ALA A 23 16.89 7.69 -5.18
C ALA A 23 16.54 7.93 -6.66
N ALA A 24 15.82 7.00 -7.29
CA ALA A 24 15.38 7.16 -8.68
C ALA A 24 14.46 8.39 -8.84
N ALA A 25 13.50 8.57 -7.92
CA ALA A 25 12.57 9.70 -7.95
C ALA A 25 13.30 11.04 -7.77
N LEU A 26 14.26 11.10 -6.84
CA LEU A 26 15.07 12.29 -6.59
C LEU A 26 15.99 12.60 -7.78
N LEU A 27 16.66 11.61 -8.35
CA LEU A 27 17.52 11.80 -9.53
C LEU A 27 16.73 12.30 -10.73
N LEU A 28 15.56 11.73 -11.00
CA LEU A 28 14.66 12.19 -12.05
C LEU A 28 14.15 13.61 -11.76
N GLY A 29 13.81 13.90 -10.50
CA GLY A 29 13.43 15.25 -10.05
C GLY A 29 14.54 16.28 -10.30
N ILE A 30 15.80 15.95 -9.96
CA ILE A 30 16.97 16.80 -10.23
C ILE A 30 17.14 17.01 -11.75
N ALA A 31 17.05 15.93 -12.53
CA ALA A 31 17.21 15.97 -13.98
C ALA A 31 16.18 16.87 -14.68
N ILE A 32 14.95 16.94 -14.14
CA ILE A 32 13.88 17.82 -14.65
C ILE A 32 14.02 19.23 -14.08
N SER A 33 14.21 19.37 -12.77
CA SER A 33 14.18 20.66 -12.08
C SER A 33 15.38 21.55 -12.39
N LEU A 34 16.59 21.01 -12.57
CA LEU A 34 17.76 21.87 -12.81
C LEU A 34 17.72 22.58 -14.18
N PRO A 35 17.45 21.91 -15.31
CA PRO A 35 17.28 22.60 -16.59
C PRO A 35 16.12 23.60 -16.55
N LEU A 36 15.00 23.21 -15.94
CA LEU A 36 13.83 24.09 -15.80
C LEU A 36 14.11 25.31 -14.92
N ALA A 37 14.94 25.16 -13.88
CA ALA A 37 15.39 26.26 -13.02
C ALA A 37 16.28 27.24 -13.77
N ILE A 38 17.23 26.74 -14.58
CA ILE A 38 18.09 27.58 -15.42
C ILE A 38 17.24 28.39 -16.40
N TRP A 39 16.23 27.77 -17.02
CA TRP A 39 15.31 28.47 -17.92
C TRP A 39 14.44 29.48 -17.18
N SER A 40 13.90 29.11 -16.02
CA SER A 40 13.08 29.98 -15.16
C SER A 40 13.86 31.18 -14.63
N ALA A 41 15.14 31.01 -14.31
CA ALA A 41 16.00 32.11 -13.84
C ALA A 41 16.14 33.23 -14.90
N ARG A 42 16.01 32.88 -16.19
CA ARG A 42 16.14 33.79 -17.32
C ARG A 42 14.81 34.30 -17.87
N ASN A 43 13.69 33.69 -17.48
CA ASN A 43 12.36 34.05 -17.99
C ASN A 43 11.30 34.02 -16.88
N ALA A 44 10.78 35.21 -16.53
CA ALA A 44 9.81 35.39 -15.45
C ALA A 44 8.47 34.65 -15.68
N THR A 45 8.04 34.51 -16.93
CA THR A 45 6.81 33.77 -17.27
C THR A 45 7.00 32.27 -17.02
N VAL A 46 8.13 31.72 -17.46
CA VAL A 46 8.49 30.32 -17.21
C VAL A 46 8.59 30.05 -15.72
N ALA A 47 9.25 30.93 -14.96
CA ALA A 47 9.33 30.81 -13.51
C ALA A 47 7.95 30.77 -12.85
N ARG A 48 7.05 31.69 -13.24
CA ARG A 48 5.68 31.74 -12.70
C ARG A 48 4.91 30.46 -12.99
N VAL A 49 4.96 29.96 -14.23
CA VAL A 49 4.24 28.75 -14.64
C VAL A 49 4.83 27.50 -13.97
N ALA A 50 6.16 27.33 -14.02
CA ALA A 50 6.83 26.16 -13.48
C ALA A 50 6.70 26.05 -11.95
N LEU A 51 6.91 27.16 -11.22
CA LEU A 51 6.73 27.19 -9.77
C LEU A 51 5.25 27.07 -9.38
N GLY A 52 4.34 27.67 -10.16
CA GLY A 52 2.89 27.53 -9.95
C GLY A 52 2.44 26.09 -10.10
N PHE A 53 2.86 25.40 -11.16
CA PHE A 53 2.58 23.98 -11.38
C PHE A 53 3.18 23.11 -10.28
N ALA A 54 4.46 23.28 -9.95
CA ALA A 54 5.10 22.50 -8.90
C ALA A 54 4.43 22.73 -7.53
N SER A 55 3.96 23.95 -7.25
CA SER A 55 3.19 24.26 -6.04
C SER A 55 1.82 23.58 -6.06
N LEU A 56 1.10 23.63 -7.18
CA LEU A 56 -0.19 22.95 -7.35
C LEU A 56 -0.07 21.45 -7.07
N VAL A 57 0.94 20.80 -7.64
CA VAL A 57 1.14 19.36 -7.41
C VAL A 57 1.37 19.04 -5.93
N GLN A 58 2.15 19.86 -5.21
CA GLN A 58 2.37 19.66 -3.78
C GLN A 58 1.16 19.94 -2.90
N THR A 59 0.15 20.66 -3.38
CA THR A 59 -1.12 20.82 -2.64
C THR A 59 -1.99 19.57 -2.67
N VAL A 60 -1.76 18.65 -3.63
CA VAL A 60 -2.48 17.38 -3.73
C VAL A 60 -1.90 16.42 -2.70
N PRO A 61 -2.67 15.85 -1.76
CA PRO A 61 -2.17 14.89 -0.78
C PRO A 61 -1.41 13.74 -1.45
N SER A 62 -0.25 13.36 -0.92
CA SER A 62 0.66 12.38 -1.56
C SER A 62 0.00 11.03 -1.82
N LEU A 63 -0.80 10.55 -0.88
CA LEU A 63 -1.60 9.33 -1.03
C LEU A 63 -2.62 9.44 -2.18
N ALA A 64 -3.29 10.60 -2.32
CA ALA A 64 -4.26 10.84 -3.38
C ALA A 64 -3.57 10.96 -4.74
N LEU A 65 -2.41 11.62 -4.82
CA LEU A 65 -1.62 11.70 -6.03
C LEU A 65 -1.18 10.30 -6.50
N LEU A 66 -0.66 9.48 -5.59
CA LEU A 66 -0.31 8.09 -5.87
C LEU A 66 -1.51 7.30 -6.41
N ALA A 67 -2.66 7.38 -5.74
CA ALA A 67 -3.88 6.69 -6.17
C ALA A 67 -4.40 7.16 -7.53
N LEU A 68 -4.27 8.45 -7.86
CA LEU A 68 -4.70 9.03 -9.13
C LEU A 68 -3.90 8.51 -10.33
N PHE A 69 -2.64 8.10 -10.12
CA PHE A 69 -1.84 7.52 -11.19
C PHE A 69 -2.34 6.16 -11.67
N TYR A 70 -3.06 5.41 -10.84
CA TYR A 70 -3.62 4.13 -11.27
C TYR A 70 -4.57 4.25 -12.48
N PRO A 71 -5.69 5.00 -12.42
CA PRO A 71 -6.59 5.15 -13.56
C PRO A 71 -5.92 5.89 -14.74
N LEU A 72 -5.00 6.81 -14.46
CA LEU A 72 -4.28 7.54 -15.49
C LEU A 72 -3.35 6.61 -16.30
N LEU A 73 -2.53 5.80 -15.64
CA LEU A 73 -1.63 4.88 -16.32
C LEU A 73 -2.39 3.73 -16.96
N LEU A 74 -3.50 3.28 -16.37
CA LEU A 74 -4.34 2.26 -16.98
C LEU A 74 -4.96 2.75 -18.30
N SER A 75 -5.51 3.97 -18.32
CA SER A 75 -6.07 4.57 -19.54
C SER A 75 -4.98 4.80 -20.60
N LEU A 76 -3.80 5.26 -20.20
CA LEU A 76 -2.66 5.40 -21.11
C LEU A 76 -2.17 4.06 -21.65
N SER A 77 -2.08 3.04 -20.81
CA SER A 77 -1.72 1.67 -21.20
C SER A 77 -2.69 1.14 -22.26
N ALA A 78 -4.00 1.34 -22.07
CA ALA A 78 -5.02 0.95 -23.04
C ALA A 78 -4.86 1.65 -24.40
N LEU A 79 -4.50 2.94 -24.42
CA LEU A 79 -4.28 3.71 -25.65
C LEU A 79 -3.05 3.24 -26.44
N VAL A 80 -2.01 2.77 -25.76
CA VAL A 80 -0.73 2.38 -26.38
C VAL A 80 -0.67 0.87 -26.70
N GLY A 81 -1.77 0.14 -26.48
CA GLY A 81 -1.86 -1.30 -26.75
C GLY A 81 -1.30 -2.19 -25.63
N GLY A 82 -1.21 -1.66 -24.41
CA GLY A 82 -0.77 -2.36 -23.20
C GLY A 82 0.70 -2.12 -22.85
N GLY A 83 1.17 -2.76 -21.78
CA GLY A 83 2.59 -2.81 -21.41
C GLY A 83 3.07 -1.72 -20.43
N ILE A 84 2.23 -0.74 -20.07
CA ILE A 84 2.54 0.22 -19.00
C ILE A 84 2.01 -0.34 -17.68
N PRO A 85 2.86 -0.60 -16.67
CA PRO A 85 2.41 -1.03 -15.35
C PRO A 85 1.62 0.10 -14.67
N ALA A 86 0.35 -0.17 -14.35
CA ALA A 86 -0.51 0.79 -13.64
C ALA A 86 -0.28 0.80 -12.11
N LEU A 87 0.49 -0.17 -11.60
CA LEU A 87 0.79 -0.37 -10.18
C LEU A 87 2.30 -0.50 -9.96
N GLY A 88 2.72 -0.41 -8.69
CA GLY A 88 4.10 -0.63 -8.30
C GLY A 88 5.03 0.55 -8.61
N PHE A 89 6.18 0.24 -9.20
CA PHE A 89 7.32 1.15 -9.26
C PHE A 89 7.05 2.42 -10.07
N LEU A 90 6.49 2.28 -11.27
CA LEU A 90 6.29 3.39 -12.19
C LEU A 90 5.37 4.50 -11.66
N PRO A 91 4.12 4.22 -11.22
CA PRO A 91 3.25 5.27 -10.66
C PRO A 91 3.89 5.94 -9.44
N SER A 92 4.57 5.15 -8.60
CA SER A 92 5.26 5.66 -7.42
C SER A 92 6.42 6.59 -7.78
N LEU A 93 7.23 6.20 -8.77
CA LEU A 93 8.34 7.01 -9.28
C LEU A 93 7.85 8.35 -9.78
N ILE A 94 6.82 8.37 -10.64
CA ILE A 94 6.29 9.60 -11.23
C ILE A 94 5.73 10.51 -10.13
N ALA A 95 4.89 9.98 -9.23
CA ALA A 95 4.30 10.76 -8.15
C ALA A 95 5.36 11.39 -7.22
N LEU A 96 6.35 10.60 -6.82
CA LEU A 96 7.43 11.05 -5.94
C LEU A 96 8.37 12.05 -6.65
N THR A 97 8.65 11.85 -7.93
CA THR A 97 9.39 12.82 -8.74
C THR A 97 8.67 14.17 -8.77
N LEU A 98 7.36 14.18 -9.02
CA LEU A 98 6.57 15.41 -9.01
C LEU A 98 6.63 16.13 -7.66
N TYR A 99 6.58 15.37 -6.55
CA TYR A 99 6.74 15.91 -5.20
C TYR A 99 8.13 16.52 -4.96
N ALA A 100 9.18 15.92 -5.52
CA ALA A 100 10.55 16.42 -5.43
C ALA A 100 10.79 17.70 -6.24
N LEU A 101 9.93 18.05 -7.21
CA LEU A 101 10.18 19.17 -8.12
C LEU A 101 10.25 20.52 -7.41
N LEU A 102 9.29 20.85 -6.55
CA LEU A 102 9.16 22.21 -6.01
C LEU A 102 10.36 22.64 -5.16
N PRO A 103 10.86 21.86 -4.18
CA PRO A 103 11.95 22.32 -3.34
C PRO A 103 13.23 22.49 -4.14
N ILE A 104 13.50 21.61 -5.12
CA ILE A 104 14.66 21.71 -6.01
C ILE A 104 14.52 22.93 -6.92
N LEU A 105 13.40 23.04 -7.63
CA LEU A 105 13.14 24.11 -8.59
C LEU A 105 13.15 25.49 -7.90
N ARG A 106 12.44 25.63 -6.78
CA ARG A 106 12.32 26.89 -6.04
C ARG A 106 13.66 27.36 -5.51
N ASN A 107 14.45 26.47 -4.91
CA ASN A 107 15.78 26.82 -4.40
C ASN A 107 16.77 27.10 -5.54
N ALA A 108 16.72 26.35 -6.64
CA ALA A 108 17.60 26.59 -7.77
C ALA A 108 17.29 27.93 -8.47
N VAL A 109 16.01 28.28 -8.65
CA VAL A 109 15.61 29.60 -9.17
C VAL A 109 16.04 30.71 -8.22
N ALA A 110 15.78 30.56 -6.92
CA ALA A 110 16.19 31.55 -5.92
C ALA A 110 17.71 31.71 -5.84
N GLY A 111 18.47 30.62 -5.94
CA GLY A 111 19.93 30.63 -5.93
C GLY A 111 20.53 31.34 -7.14
N LEU A 112 19.94 31.18 -8.33
CA LEU A 112 20.40 31.86 -9.55
C LEU A 112 19.97 33.34 -9.59
N GLN A 113 18.74 33.65 -9.19
CA GLN A 113 18.22 35.03 -9.18
C GLN A 113 18.77 35.86 -8.01
N GLY A 114 19.20 35.22 -6.92
CA GLY A 114 19.78 35.88 -5.76
C GLY A 114 21.26 36.23 -5.90
N LEU A 115 21.89 35.95 -7.05
CA LEU A 115 23.27 36.34 -7.31
C LEU A 115 23.38 37.86 -7.46
N ASP A 116 24.48 38.43 -6.94
CA ASP A 116 24.77 39.86 -7.10
C ASP A 116 24.89 40.22 -8.60
N PRO A 117 24.11 41.20 -9.09
CA PRO A 117 24.20 41.68 -10.47
C PRO A 117 25.62 42.05 -10.89
N ALA A 118 26.45 42.59 -9.98
CA ALA A 118 27.83 42.97 -10.26
C ALA A 118 28.69 41.76 -10.67
N VAL A 119 28.47 40.59 -10.07
CA VAL A 119 29.18 39.34 -10.43
C VAL A 119 28.79 38.89 -11.83
N SER A 120 27.50 39.00 -12.16
CA SER A 120 26.99 38.65 -13.48
C SER A 120 27.50 39.59 -14.57
N GLN A 121 27.53 40.89 -14.30
CA GLN A 121 28.05 41.90 -15.23
C GLN A 121 29.57 41.77 -15.42
N ALA A 122 30.32 41.44 -14.37
CA ALA A 122 31.75 41.18 -14.47
C ALA A 122 32.04 39.97 -15.37
N ALA A 123 31.25 38.90 -15.27
CA ALA A 123 31.36 37.74 -16.14
C ALA A 123 31.06 38.08 -17.62
N ASP A 124 30.08 38.95 -17.87
CA ASP A 124 29.76 39.43 -19.21
C ASP A 124 30.89 40.33 -19.76
N ALA A 125 31.47 41.19 -18.92
CA ALA A 125 32.55 42.11 -19.30
C ALA A 125 33.84 41.41 -19.74
N VAL A 126 34.14 40.24 -19.18
CA VAL A 126 35.29 39.41 -19.60
C VAL A 126 34.97 38.50 -20.80
N GLY A 127 33.78 38.64 -21.40
CA GLY A 127 33.40 37.96 -22.64
C GLY A 127 32.93 36.50 -22.46
N MET A 128 32.45 36.11 -21.26
CA MET A 128 31.95 34.75 -21.06
C MET A 128 30.67 34.49 -21.86
N THR A 129 30.63 33.35 -22.55
CA THR A 129 29.38 32.82 -23.13
C THR A 129 28.39 32.44 -22.03
N PRO A 130 27.07 32.36 -22.32
CA PRO A 130 26.06 31.95 -21.34
C PRO A 130 26.32 30.58 -20.69
N ALA A 131 26.99 29.67 -21.41
CA ALA A 131 27.38 28.37 -20.88
C ALA A 131 28.61 28.45 -19.95
N GLN A 132 29.59 29.30 -20.30
CA GLN A 132 30.76 29.56 -19.44
C GLN A 132 30.35 30.29 -18.16
N LYS A 133 29.53 31.35 -18.27
CA LYS A 133 28.98 32.09 -17.13
C LYS A 133 28.22 31.17 -16.17
N LEU A 134 27.35 30.31 -16.72
CA LEU A 134 26.62 29.33 -15.92
C LEU A 134 27.56 28.35 -15.21
N ARG A 135 28.51 27.74 -15.92
CA ARG A 135 29.37 26.68 -15.37
C ARG A 135 30.44 27.19 -14.40
N LEU A 136 31.01 28.35 -14.67
CA LEU A 136 32.18 28.87 -13.95
C LEU A 136 31.82 29.89 -12.85
N VAL A 137 30.66 30.55 -12.96
CA VAL A 137 30.27 31.64 -12.05
C VAL A 137 28.95 31.34 -11.36
N GLU A 138 27.85 31.22 -12.11
CA GLU A 138 26.50 31.12 -11.52
C GLU A 138 26.30 29.80 -10.76
N ALA A 139 26.61 28.65 -11.35
CA ALA A 139 26.38 27.35 -10.73
C ALA A 139 27.21 27.14 -9.45
N PRO A 140 28.53 27.46 -9.40
CA PRO A 140 29.29 27.36 -8.16
C PRO A 140 28.76 28.26 -7.03
N LEU A 141 28.27 29.46 -7.36
CA LEU A 141 27.74 30.40 -6.37
C LEU A 141 26.33 30.02 -5.89
N ALA A 142 25.48 29.50 -6.78
CA ALA A 142 24.14 29.03 -6.47
C ALA A 142 24.12 27.63 -5.82
N ALA A 143 25.19 26.83 -5.99
CA ALA A 143 25.24 25.43 -5.58
C ALA A 143 24.83 25.16 -4.13
N PRO A 144 25.26 25.92 -3.09
CA PRO A 144 24.81 25.68 -1.72
C PRO A 144 23.29 25.76 -1.57
N VAL A 145 22.65 26.72 -2.23
CA VAL A 145 21.19 26.90 -2.19
C VAL A 145 20.49 25.77 -2.96
N VAL A 146 21.00 25.41 -4.15
CA VAL A 146 20.49 24.28 -4.94
C VAL A 146 20.55 22.97 -4.13
N VAL A 147 21.68 22.70 -3.46
CA VAL A 147 21.87 21.51 -2.63
C VAL A 147 20.94 21.52 -1.41
N ALA A 148 20.69 22.67 -0.78
CA ALA A 148 19.70 22.78 0.28
C ALA A 148 18.27 22.44 -0.21
N GLY A 149 17.94 22.80 -1.45
CA GLY A 149 16.71 22.39 -2.13
C GLY A 149 16.62 20.88 -2.37
N ILE A 150 17.71 20.28 -2.86
CA ILE A 150 17.83 18.82 -3.05
C ILE A 150 17.71 18.08 -1.71
N ARG A 151 18.33 18.59 -0.65
CA ARG A 151 18.25 18.07 0.72
C ARG A 151 16.81 18.03 1.21
N THR A 152 16.08 19.14 1.07
CA THR A 152 14.67 19.23 1.44
C THR A 152 13.82 18.23 0.64
N ALA A 153 14.03 18.17 -0.67
CA ALA A 153 13.33 17.23 -1.54
C ALA A 153 13.63 15.76 -1.18
N ALA A 154 14.86 15.43 -0.81
CA ALA A 154 15.25 14.07 -0.42
C ALA A 154 14.48 13.61 0.83
N VAL A 155 14.43 14.43 1.87
CA VAL A 155 13.69 14.12 3.11
C VAL A 155 12.20 13.93 2.83
N TRP A 156 11.59 14.83 2.04
CA TRP A 156 10.18 14.72 1.67
C TRP A 156 9.89 13.49 0.81
N THR A 157 10.78 13.17 -0.13
CA THR A 157 10.65 12.00 -1.01
C THR A 157 10.75 10.70 -0.22
N ILE A 158 11.70 10.58 0.72
CA ILE A 158 11.85 9.40 1.59
C ILE A 158 10.61 9.23 2.48
N GLY A 159 10.13 10.32 3.10
CA GLY A 159 8.90 10.29 3.90
C GLY A 159 7.68 9.86 3.08
N ALA A 160 7.45 10.48 1.93
CA ALA A 160 6.33 10.17 1.05
C ALA A 160 6.42 8.76 0.43
N ALA A 161 7.62 8.23 0.22
CA ALA A 161 7.82 6.88 -0.32
C ALA A 161 7.25 5.77 0.57
N THR A 162 7.03 6.03 1.86
CA THR A 162 6.32 5.08 2.75
C THR A 162 4.88 4.82 2.29
N LEU A 163 4.25 5.80 1.64
CA LEU A 163 2.88 5.69 1.14
C LEU A 163 2.80 4.91 -0.17
N SER A 164 3.92 4.68 -0.86
CA SER A 164 3.95 3.94 -2.14
C SER A 164 3.45 2.48 -2.01
N THR A 165 3.50 1.93 -0.80
CA THR A 165 2.86 0.66 -0.40
C THR A 165 1.42 0.55 -0.87
N THR A 166 0.64 1.64 -0.80
CA THR A 166 -0.80 1.60 -1.09
C THR A 166 -1.10 1.47 -2.58
N VAL A 167 -0.14 1.80 -3.45
CA VAL A 167 -0.20 1.53 -4.90
C VAL A 167 0.63 0.29 -5.27
N GLY A 168 0.98 -0.50 -4.26
CA GLY A 168 1.66 -1.77 -4.38
C GLY A 168 3.17 -1.67 -4.55
N GLN A 169 3.82 -0.51 -4.43
CA GLN A 169 5.29 -0.49 -4.48
C GLN A 169 5.87 -0.90 -3.12
N PRO A 170 6.70 -1.96 -3.05
CA PRO A 170 7.31 -2.38 -1.79
C PRO A 170 8.14 -1.26 -1.18
N SER A 171 7.92 -1.00 0.10
CA SER A 171 8.61 0.08 0.80
C SER A 171 8.69 -0.19 2.30
N LEU A 172 9.42 0.65 3.06
CA LEU A 172 9.38 0.61 4.52
C LEU A 172 7.97 0.85 5.10
N GLY A 173 7.06 1.42 4.30
CA GLY A 173 5.66 1.57 4.64
C GLY A 173 4.91 0.25 4.82
N ASP A 174 5.33 -0.84 4.17
CA ASP A 174 4.71 -2.16 4.33
C ASP A 174 4.67 -2.59 5.80
N LEU A 175 5.74 -2.28 6.57
CA LEU A 175 5.79 -2.54 8.02
C LEU A 175 4.83 -1.65 8.81
N ILE A 176 4.74 -0.37 8.43
CA ILE A 176 3.88 0.61 9.09
C ILE A 176 2.42 0.24 8.90
N PHE A 177 1.99 0.01 7.65
CA PHE A 177 0.60 -0.33 7.32
C PHE A 177 0.21 -1.69 7.89
N ALA A 178 1.05 -2.72 7.75
CA ALA A 178 0.77 -4.03 8.34
C ALA A 178 0.68 -3.92 9.88
N GLY A 179 1.62 -3.21 10.52
CA GLY A 179 1.62 -3.00 11.96
C GLY A 179 0.40 -2.23 12.47
N LEU A 180 -0.05 -1.20 11.75
CA LEU A 180 -1.27 -0.46 12.11
C LEU A 180 -2.51 -1.35 12.03
N GLN A 181 -2.61 -2.19 10.99
CA GLN A 181 -3.77 -3.05 10.77
C GLN A 181 -3.85 -4.18 11.80
N THR A 182 -2.73 -4.85 12.08
CA THR A 182 -2.65 -5.91 13.09
C THR A 182 -2.45 -5.37 14.51
N GLN A 183 -2.41 -4.03 14.68
CA GLN A 183 -2.04 -3.36 15.94
C GLN A 183 -0.77 -3.97 16.58
N ASN A 184 0.24 -4.23 15.75
CA ASN A 184 1.55 -4.67 16.17
C ASN A 184 2.50 -3.47 16.15
N TRP A 185 2.66 -2.84 17.32
CA TRP A 185 3.48 -1.64 17.47
C TRP A 185 4.97 -1.90 17.20
N ALA A 186 5.45 -3.14 17.31
CA ALA A 186 6.83 -3.46 16.96
C ALA A 186 7.07 -3.29 15.44
N LEU A 187 6.12 -3.70 14.59
CA LEU A 187 6.18 -3.47 13.14
C LEU A 187 6.09 -1.98 12.81
N VAL A 188 5.16 -1.26 13.44
CA VAL A 188 5.00 0.19 13.24
C VAL A 188 6.29 0.93 13.59
N LEU A 189 6.86 0.66 14.77
CA LEU A 189 8.11 1.27 15.23
C LEU A 189 9.28 0.89 14.34
N ALA A 190 9.41 -0.38 13.93
CA ALA A 190 10.48 -0.80 13.02
C ALA A 190 10.43 -0.05 11.69
N GLY A 191 9.24 0.09 11.08
CA GLY A 191 9.04 0.85 9.85
C GLY A 191 9.33 2.34 10.01
N CYS A 192 8.73 2.98 11.02
CA CYS A 192 8.89 4.41 11.28
C CYS A 192 10.34 4.79 11.63
N VAL A 193 11.00 4.04 12.52
CA VAL A 193 12.38 4.29 12.93
C VAL A 193 13.33 4.05 11.75
N SER A 194 13.12 3.01 10.95
CA SER A 194 13.96 2.76 9.77
C SER A 194 13.83 3.87 8.73
N ALA A 195 12.60 4.34 8.46
CA ALA A 195 12.37 5.43 7.52
C ALA A 195 12.95 6.76 8.03
N ALA A 196 12.78 7.07 9.32
CA ALA A 196 13.35 8.26 9.95
C ALA A 196 14.89 8.22 9.97
N ALA A 197 15.49 7.09 10.31
CA ALA A 197 16.93 6.91 10.30
C ALA A 197 17.51 7.07 8.89
N LEU A 198 16.86 6.51 7.87
CA LEU A 198 17.24 6.70 6.47
C LEU A 198 17.16 8.19 6.08
N ALA A 199 16.05 8.86 6.39
CA ALA A 199 15.86 10.27 6.07
C ALA A 199 16.93 11.15 6.74
N LEU A 200 17.21 10.93 8.03
CA LEU A 200 18.24 11.66 8.78
C LEU A 200 19.65 11.39 8.25
N ALA A 201 19.97 10.14 7.90
CA ALA A 201 21.28 9.79 7.33
C ALA A 201 21.49 10.46 5.97
N VAL A 202 20.49 10.41 5.09
CA VAL A 202 20.55 11.06 3.77
C VAL A 202 20.61 12.58 3.93
N ASP A 203 19.81 13.16 4.83
CA ASP A 203 19.83 14.58 5.15
C ASP A 203 21.21 15.05 5.63
N ALA A 204 21.83 14.31 6.55
CA ALA A 204 23.16 14.60 7.06
C ALA A 204 24.24 14.51 5.97
N LEU A 205 24.18 13.49 5.11
CA LEU A 205 25.13 13.32 4.01
C LEU A 205 25.01 14.44 2.97
N ILE A 206 23.79 14.80 2.55
CA ILE A 206 23.57 15.92 1.63
C ILE A 206 23.95 17.25 2.31
N GLY A 207 23.67 17.41 3.61
CA GLY A 207 24.13 18.56 4.40
C GLY A 207 25.67 18.66 4.46
N GLY A 208 26.38 17.53 4.51
CA GLY A 208 27.84 17.50 4.39
C GLY A 208 28.34 17.98 3.02
N ILE A 209 27.62 17.62 1.94
CA ILE A 209 27.87 18.14 0.59
C ILE A 209 27.65 19.66 0.55
N GLU A 210 26.52 20.14 1.09
CA GLU A 210 26.16 21.56 1.16
C GLU A 210 27.24 22.39 1.89
N GLN A 211 27.61 21.96 3.10
CA GLN A 211 28.62 22.64 3.92
C GLN A 211 30.01 22.60 3.29
N GLY A 212 30.38 21.47 2.67
CA GLY A 212 31.65 21.32 1.98
C GLY A 212 31.77 22.25 0.77
N ILE A 213 30.69 22.43 0.00
CA ILE A 213 30.62 23.39 -1.10
C ILE A 213 30.71 24.83 -0.55
N ARG A 214 29.88 25.17 0.45
CA ARG A 214 29.83 26.51 1.06
C ARG A 214 31.17 26.95 1.66
N ALA A 215 31.84 26.04 2.38
CA ALA A 215 33.14 26.30 3.01
C ALA A 215 34.34 26.07 2.07
N ARG A 216 34.09 25.73 0.80
CA ARG A 216 35.12 25.36 -0.21
C ARG A 216 36.05 24.23 0.25
N ARG A 217 35.59 23.35 1.14
CA ARG A 217 36.33 22.19 1.66
C ARG A 217 36.06 20.96 0.79
N ARG A 218 36.91 20.77 -0.22
CA ARG A 218 36.71 19.72 -1.24
C ARG A 218 36.54 18.31 -0.68
N TRP A 219 37.38 17.94 0.28
CA TRP A 219 37.33 16.61 0.87
C TRP A 219 36.00 16.31 1.57
N LEU A 220 35.35 17.31 2.19
CA LEU A 220 34.12 17.11 2.96
C LEU A 220 32.95 16.75 2.05
N TRP A 221 32.77 17.49 0.95
CA TRP A 221 31.68 17.19 0.02
C TRP A 221 31.96 15.92 -0.80
N ILE A 222 33.22 15.66 -1.17
CA ILE A 222 33.61 14.42 -1.87
C ILE A 222 33.36 13.19 -0.97
N ALA A 223 33.80 13.23 0.28
CA ALA A 223 33.59 12.13 1.23
C ALA A 223 32.10 11.89 1.48
N SER A 224 31.32 12.95 1.66
CA SER A 224 29.86 12.85 1.87
C SER A 224 29.15 12.28 0.64
N ALA A 225 29.53 12.71 -0.57
CA ALA A 225 28.99 12.16 -1.81
C ALA A 225 29.37 10.70 -2.02
N ALA A 226 30.63 10.34 -1.74
CA ALA A 226 31.10 8.95 -1.83
C ALA A 226 30.35 8.04 -0.84
N LEU A 227 30.14 8.49 0.39
CA LEU A 227 29.35 7.77 1.39
C LEU A 227 27.89 7.61 0.98
N LEU A 228 27.28 8.64 0.37
CA LEU A 228 25.92 8.57 -0.15
C LEU A 228 25.79 7.53 -1.27
N VAL A 229 26.72 7.53 -2.22
CA VAL A 229 26.75 6.56 -3.33
C VAL A 229 27.00 5.14 -2.82
N ALA A 230 28.00 4.96 -1.94
CA ALA A 230 28.32 3.66 -1.34
C ALA A 230 27.15 3.12 -0.50
N GLY A 231 26.51 3.98 0.31
CA GLY A 231 25.34 3.62 1.10
C GLY A 231 24.15 3.22 0.23
N THR A 232 23.90 3.95 -0.87
CA THR A 232 22.85 3.61 -1.84
C THR A 232 23.13 2.27 -2.53
N ALA A 233 24.38 2.03 -2.95
CA ALA A 233 24.79 0.77 -3.56
C ALA A 233 24.65 -0.41 -2.58
N LEU A 234 25.10 -0.24 -1.33
CA LEU A 234 24.98 -1.25 -0.29
C LEU A 234 23.52 -1.57 0.05
N ALA A 235 22.68 -0.54 0.19
CA ALA A 235 21.25 -0.71 0.49
C ALA A 235 20.50 -1.41 -0.64
N THR A 236 20.88 -1.17 -1.91
CA THR A 236 20.23 -1.78 -3.08
C THR A 236 20.84 -3.13 -3.49
N ALA A 237 21.95 -3.55 -2.89
CA ALA A 237 22.61 -4.83 -3.18
C ALA A 237 21.69 -6.07 -3.11
N PRO A 238 20.68 -6.15 -2.23
CA PRO A 238 19.72 -7.27 -2.23
C PRO A 238 18.90 -7.41 -3.52
N LEU A 239 18.72 -6.32 -4.28
CA LEU A 239 17.97 -6.28 -5.54
C LEU A 239 18.82 -6.62 -6.76
N TRP A 240 20.15 -6.67 -6.63
CA TRP A 240 21.02 -6.94 -7.77
C TRP A 240 20.84 -8.37 -8.26
N PRO A 241 20.82 -8.59 -9.60
CA PRO A 241 20.66 -9.93 -10.16
C PRO A 241 21.73 -10.88 -9.61
N ARG A 242 21.30 -11.84 -8.78
CA ARG A 242 22.12 -12.99 -8.41
C ARG A 242 21.89 -14.02 -9.50
N GLY A 243 22.91 -14.32 -10.29
CA GLY A 243 22.82 -15.31 -11.36
C GLY A 243 22.31 -16.64 -10.81
N GLY A 244 21.11 -17.05 -11.28
CA GLY A 244 20.49 -18.34 -10.95
C GLY A 244 19.14 -18.21 -10.22
N GLY A 245 18.03 -18.44 -10.95
CA GLY A 245 16.74 -18.81 -10.32
C GLY A 245 15.51 -17.94 -10.60
N GLY A 246 15.51 -17.06 -11.61
CA GLY A 246 14.38 -16.15 -11.89
C GLY A 246 13.01 -16.82 -12.09
N ASP A 247 12.97 -18.09 -12.50
CA ASP A 247 11.72 -18.79 -12.84
C ASP A 247 10.95 -19.35 -11.62
N ARG A 248 11.60 -19.42 -10.45
CA ARG A 248 11.04 -20.02 -9.22
C ARG A 248 10.64 -19.01 -8.15
N THR A 249 10.87 -17.72 -8.38
CA THR A 249 10.40 -16.69 -7.45
C THR A 249 8.92 -16.42 -7.70
N VAL A 250 8.14 -16.42 -6.63
CA VAL A 250 6.69 -16.20 -6.67
C VAL A 250 6.29 -15.15 -5.65
N VAL A 251 5.40 -14.25 -6.06
CA VAL A 251 4.92 -13.14 -5.25
C VAL A 251 3.52 -13.45 -4.75
N VAL A 252 3.34 -13.60 -3.44
CA VAL A 252 2.04 -13.81 -2.81
C VAL A 252 1.48 -12.46 -2.34
N GLY A 253 0.33 -12.07 -2.87
CA GLY A 253 -0.36 -10.83 -2.48
C GLY A 253 -1.25 -11.03 -1.25
N ALA A 254 -1.43 -9.96 -0.47
CA ALA A 254 -2.37 -9.93 0.65
C ALA A 254 -3.06 -8.56 0.76
N LYS A 255 -4.38 -8.57 1.01
CA LYS A 255 -5.09 -7.34 1.36
C LYS A 255 -4.76 -6.87 2.79
N ASN A 256 -5.26 -5.69 3.11
CA ASN A 256 -4.95 -4.90 4.31
C ASN A 256 -5.66 -5.35 5.61
N PHE A 257 -5.68 -6.65 5.91
CA PHE A 257 -6.25 -7.18 7.16
C PHE A 257 -5.70 -8.56 7.55
N SER A 258 -5.83 -8.92 8.83
CA SER A 258 -5.15 -10.06 9.47
C SER A 258 -5.38 -11.41 8.77
N GLU A 259 -6.61 -11.71 8.36
CA GLU A 259 -6.95 -12.94 7.63
C GLU A 259 -6.10 -13.10 6.37
N GLN A 260 -5.93 -12.04 5.60
CA GLN A 260 -5.20 -12.06 4.34
C GLN A 260 -3.70 -12.28 4.56
N TYR A 261 -3.13 -11.70 5.62
CA TYR A 261 -1.76 -11.99 6.00
C TYR A 261 -1.57 -13.45 6.39
N ILE A 262 -2.49 -14.03 7.18
CA ILE A 262 -2.42 -15.44 7.58
C ILE A 262 -2.51 -16.35 6.36
N LEU A 263 -3.47 -16.11 5.46
CA LEU A 263 -3.66 -16.90 4.25
C LEU A 263 -2.47 -16.78 3.30
N ALA A 264 -1.90 -15.58 3.14
CA ALA A 264 -0.69 -15.38 2.35
C ALA A 264 0.48 -16.18 2.90
N ARG A 265 0.69 -16.20 4.24
CA ARG A 265 1.76 -17.02 4.85
C ARG A 265 1.49 -18.52 4.73
N LEU A 266 0.22 -18.95 4.81
CA LEU A 266 -0.17 -20.34 4.58
C LEU A 266 0.14 -20.77 3.13
N ILE A 267 -0.22 -19.95 2.14
CA ILE A 267 0.09 -20.15 0.73
C ILE A 267 1.61 -20.18 0.50
N GLY A 268 2.32 -19.21 1.08
CA GLY A 268 3.77 -19.09 0.94
C GLY A 268 4.53 -20.30 1.50
N ASP A 269 4.13 -20.84 2.65
CA ASP A 269 4.74 -22.06 3.21
C ASP A 269 4.56 -23.26 2.26
N ARG A 270 3.36 -23.42 1.68
CA ARG A 270 3.07 -24.47 0.70
C ARG A 270 3.92 -24.35 -0.56
N LEU A 271 4.05 -23.14 -1.11
CA LEU A 271 4.88 -22.87 -2.28
C LEU A 271 6.37 -23.08 -1.98
N THR A 272 6.83 -22.70 -0.79
CA THR A 272 8.21 -22.93 -0.34
C THR A 272 8.52 -24.42 -0.26
N ARG A 273 7.63 -25.23 0.34
CA ARG A 273 7.75 -26.71 0.35
C ARG A 273 7.71 -27.30 -1.07
N ALA A 274 6.99 -26.66 -1.98
CA ALA A 274 7.00 -27.02 -3.39
C ALA A 274 8.23 -26.51 -4.17
N GLY A 275 9.22 -25.90 -3.51
CA GLY A 275 10.51 -25.51 -4.09
C GLY A 275 10.53 -24.14 -4.77
N TYR A 276 9.53 -23.28 -4.50
CA TYR A 276 9.51 -21.89 -4.94
C TYR A 276 10.17 -20.97 -3.90
N THR A 277 10.75 -19.87 -4.35
CA THR A 277 11.20 -18.77 -3.49
C THR A 277 10.05 -17.78 -3.34
N VAL A 278 9.51 -17.62 -2.14
CA VAL A 278 8.33 -16.77 -1.92
C VAL A 278 8.73 -15.38 -1.47
N THR A 279 8.16 -14.38 -2.13
CA THR A 279 8.11 -12.99 -1.64
C THR A 279 6.66 -12.59 -1.38
N TYR A 280 6.47 -11.60 -0.52
CA TYR A 280 5.13 -11.18 -0.10
C TYR A 280 4.89 -9.72 -0.47
N ARG A 281 3.69 -9.43 -0.96
CA ARG A 281 3.20 -8.07 -1.24
C ARG A 281 1.97 -7.82 -0.37
N ASP A 282 2.25 -7.34 0.84
CA ASP A 282 1.28 -7.13 1.91
C ASP A 282 0.58 -5.76 1.75
N GLY A 283 -0.63 -5.62 2.32
CA GLY A 283 -1.29 -4.31 2.47
C GLY A 283 -1.91 -3.73 1.20
N LEU A 284 -2.15 -4.55 0.18
CA LEU A 284 -2.77 -4.13 -1.07
C LEU A 284 -4.25 -3.72 -0.82
N GLY A 285 -4.67 -2.62 -1.43
CA GLY A 285 -6.07 -2.20 -1.38
C GLY A 285 -6.99 -3.10 -2.20
N SER A 286 -8.23 -3.29 -1.74
CA SER A 286 -9.24 -4.14 -2.40
C SER A 286 -9.44 -3.80 -3.89
N ALA A 287 -9.42 -2.51 -4.23
CA ALA A 287 -9.63 -2.04 -5.61
C ALA A 287 -8.44 -2.27 -6.55
N LEU A 288 -7.26 -2.60 -6.02
CA LEU A 288 -6.02 -2.70 -6.80
C LEU A 288 -5.47 -4.12 -6.88
N VAL A 289 -5.75 -4.97 -5.90
CA VAL A 289 -5.14 -6.31 -5.82
C VAL A 289 -5.53 -7.22 -6.99
N PHE A 290 -6.77 -7.15 -7.48
CA PHE A 290 -7.18 -7.93 -8.65
C PHE A 290 -6.44 -7.47 -9.91
N GLY A 291 -6.33 -6.15 -10.12
CA GLY A 291 -5.55 -5.57 -11.21
C GLY A 291 -4.06 -5.97 -11.13
N ALA A 292 -3.49 -6.02 -9.93
CA ALA A 292 -2.12 -6.51 -9.72
C ALA A 292 -1.97 -7.99 -10.12
N LEU A 293 -2.94 -8.86 -9.79
CA LEU A 293 -2.90 -10.26 -10.20
C LEU A 293 -3.05 -10.40 -11.72
N ALA A 294 -4.01 -9.69 -12.31
CA ALA A 294 -4.27 -9.72 -13.75
C ALA A 294 -3.07 -9.19 -14.56
N GLY A 295 -2.37 -8.19 -14.04
CA GLY A 295 -1.15 -7.65 -14.64
C GLY A 295 0.11 -8.49 -14.42
N GLY A 296 0.08 -9.53 -13.58
CA GLY A 296 1.24 -10.36 -13.24
C GLY A 296 2.19 -9.75 -12.20
N ASP A 297 1.74 -8.71 -11.52
CA ASP A 297 2.44 -7.98 -10.45
C ASP A 297 2.50 -8.79 -9.13
N ILE A 298 1.55 -9.72 -8.98
CA ILE A 298 1.52 -10.79 -7.97
C ILE A 298 1.13 -12.10 -8.67
N ASP A 299 1.58 -13.25 -8.16
CA ASP A 299 1.33 -14.56 -8.76
C ASP A 299 0.07 -15.25 -8.21
N VAL A 300 -0.25 -15.00 -6.94
CA VAL A 300 -1.37 -15.64 -6.24
C VAL A 300 -1.85 -14.77 -5.07
N TYR A 301 -3.16 -14.74 -4.85
CA TYR A 301 -3.74 -14.20 -3.63
C TYR A 301 -5.14 -14.78 -3.39
N VAL A 302 -5.75 -14.41 -2.26
CA VAL A 302 -7.12 -14.76 -1.93
C VAL A 302 -8.01 -13.53 -2.08
N ASP A 303 -9.04 -13.63 -2.92
CA ASP A 303 -10.13 -12.64 -2.97
C ASP A 303 -11.42 -13.22 -2.41
N TYR A 304 -12.50 -12.45 -2.47
CA TYR A 304 -13.84 -12.86 -2.06
C TYR A 304 -14.79 -12.67 -3.23
N ALA A 305 -15.64 -13.66 -3.45
CA ALA A 305 -16.55 -13.71 -4.59
C ALA A 305 -17.35 -12.40 -4.76
N GLY A 306 -17.98 -11.92 -3.69
CA GLY A 306 -18.74 -10.66 -3.70
C GLY A 306 -17.93 -9.42 -4.11
N THR A 307 -16.64 -9.37 -3.78
CA THR A 307 -15.77 -8.24 -4.18
C THR A 307 -15.51 -8.25 -5.67
N ILE A 308 -15.14 -9.40 -6.25
CA ILE A 308 -14.94 -9.52 -7.70
C ILE A 308 -16.26 -9.25 -8.45
N TRP A 309 -17.37 -9.77 -7.93
CA TRP A 309 -18.69 -9.60 -8.53
C TRP A 309 -19.12 -8.13 -8.62
N ALA A 310 -19.03 -7.40 -7.50
CA ALA A 310 -19.47 -6.02 -7.44
C ALA A 310 -18.45 -5.05 -8.06
N ASN A 311 -17.17 -5.19 -7.71
CA ASN A 311 -16.17 -4.17 -8.02
C ASN A 311 -15.53 -4.37 -9.39
N GLU A 312 -15.27 -5.62 -9.79
CA GLU A 312 -14.58 -5.90 -11.06
C GLU A 312 -15.58 -6.14 -12.19
N MET A 313 -16.58 -6.98 -11.96
CA MET A 313 -17.62 -7.29 -12.96
C MET A 313 -18.71 -6.20 -13.04
N LYS A 314 -18.73 -5.23 -12.12
CA LYS A 314 -19.72 -4.14 -12.04
C LYS A 314 -21.17 -4.64 -11.97
N ARG A 315 -21.39 -5.78 -11.30
CA ARG A 315 -22.71 -6.40 -11.15
C ARG A 315 -23.38 -6.01 -9.83
N SER A 316 -24.70 -5.97 -9.83
CA SER A 316 -25.51 -5.59 -8.66
C SER A 316 -26.56 -6.64 -8.27
N ASP A 317 -26.68 -7.72 -9.04
CA ASP A 317 -27.47 -8.89 -8.70
C ASP A 317 -26.76 -9.79 -7.70
N VAL A 318 -27.52 -10.55 -6.91
CA VAL A 318 -27.00 -11.48 -5.88
C VAL A 318 -27.41 -12.90 -6.25
N PRO A 319 -26.68 -13.59 -7.15
CA PRO A 319 -26.97 -14.98 -7.48
C PRO A 319 -26.63 -15.93 -6.33
N GLU A 320 -27.06 -17.18 -6.45
CA GLU A 320 -26.61 -18.26 -5.56
C GLU A 320 -25.07 -18.39 -5.59
N ARG A 321 -24.49 -18.76 -4.45
CA ARG A 321 -23.03 -18.70 -4.18
C ARG A 321 -22.21 -19.54 -5.16
N THR A 322 -22.61 -20.79 -5.38
CA THR A 322 -21.93 -21.70 -6.30
C THR A 322 -21.97 -21.17 -7.73
N LYS A 323 -23.13 -20.63 -8.14
CA LYS A 323 -23.27 -19.94 -9.42
C LYS A 323 -22.37 -18.70 -9.52
N MET A 324 -22.30 -17.87 -8.49
CA MET A 324 -21.44 -16.68 -8.45
C MET A 324 -19.98 -17.04 -8.70
N VAL A 325 -19.45 -18.04 -7.97
CA VAL A 325 -18.05 -18.47 -8.10
C VAL A 325 -17.76 -19.05 -9.49
N ALA A 326 -18.69 -19.82 -10.05
CA ALA A 326 -18.54 -20.38 -11.40
C ALA A 326 -18.52 -19.28 -12.48
N ASP A 327 -19.44 -18.31 -12.39
CA ASP A 327 -19.52 -17.18 -13.32
C ASP A 327 -18.26 -16.28 -13.21
N ILE A 328 -17.74 -16.06 -11.99
CA ILE A 328 -16.46 -15.36 -11.76
C ILE A 328 -15.32 -16.10 -12.46
N GLY A 329 -15.18 -17.41 -12.22
CA GLY A 329 -14.08 -18.19 -12.80
C GLY A 329 -14.09 -18.21 -14.33
N ALA A 330 -15.28 -18.22 -14.95
CA ALA A 330 -15.41 -18.10 -16.39
C ALA A 330 -14.98 -16.70 -16.88
N TRP A 331 -15.47 -15.64 -16.23
CA TRP A 331 -15.19 -14.25 -16.60
C TRP A 331 -13.71 -13.88 -16.42
N THR A 332 -13.09 -14.25 -15.30
CA THR A 332 -11.67 -13.92 -15.03
C THR A 332 -10.75 -14.60 -16.02
N LYS A 333 -11.06 -15.85 -16.39
CA LYS A 333 -10.31 -16.60 -17.39
C LYS A 333 -10.45 -16.02 -18.78
N SER A 334 -11.67 -15.68 -19.21
CA SER A 334 -11.90 -15.15 -20.57
C SER A 334 -11.40 -13.73 -20.76
N THR A 335 -11.52 -12.89 -19.74
CA THR A 335 -11.27 -11.44 -19.86
C THR A 335 -9.84 -11.06 -19.49
N HIS A 336 -9.24 -11.78 -18.52
CA HIS A 336 -7.93 -11.42 -17.96
C HIS A 336 -6.92 -12.57 -17.99
N GLY A 337 -7.32 -13.79 -18.39
CA GLY A 337 -6.46 -14.97 -18.30
C GLY A 337 -6.18 -15.44 -16.87
N VAL A 338 -6.84 -14.85 -15.87
CA VAL A 338 -6.66 -15.16 -14.44
C VAL A 338 -7.34 -16.48 -14.11
N GLY A 339 -6.59 -17.38 -13.47
CA GLY A 339 -7.06 -18.69 -13.05
C GLY A 339 -7.75 -18.64 -11.68
N LEU A 340 -8.88 -19.35 -11.55
CA LEU A 340 -9.52 -19.64 -10.27
C LEU A 340 -9.16 -21.06 -9.84
N VAL A 341 -8.44 -21.21 -8.73
CA VAL A 341 -8.05 -22.53 -8.20
C VAL A 341 -9.21 -23.19 -7.46
N GLY A 342 -10.01 -22.41 -6.74
CA GLY A 342 -11.20 -22.87 -6.03
C GLY A 342 -11.52 -22.03 -4.79
N THR A 343 -12.60 -22.38 -4.09
CA THR A 343 -12.96 -21.79 -2.80
C THR A 343 -12.15 -22.44 -1.68
N LEU A 344 -11.80 -21.70 -0.63
CA LEU A 344 -11.01 -22.23 0.49
C LEU A 344 -11.84 -23.01 1.52
N GLY A 345 -13.16 -22.94 1.47
CA GLY A 345 -14.07 -23.66 2.37
C GLY A 345 -14.72 -22.82 3.47
N PHE A 346 -14.50 -21.49 3.46
CA PHE A 346 -15.19 -20.55 4.34
C PHE A 346 -15.59 -19.29 3.58
N GLU A 347 -16.47 -18.50 4.22
CA GLU A 347 -16.81 -17.16 3.78
C GLU A 347 -16.41 -16.09 4.79
N ASN A 348 -16.13 -14.92 4.25
CA ASN A 348 -15.92 -13.70 5.02
C ASN A 348 -16.95 -12.65 4.58
N ALA A 349 -18.21 -12.90 4.93
CA ALA A 349 -19.31 -12.01 4.62
C ALA A 349 -19.40 -10.86 5.61
N TYR A 350 -19.90 -9.72 5.14
CA TYR A 350 -20.37 -8.69 6.05
C TYR A 350 -21.48 -9.25 6.93
N ALA A 351 -21.50 -8.80 8.18
CA ALA A 351 -22.51 -9.13 9.14
C ALA A 351 -22.74 -7.94 10.07
N PHE A 352 -23.81 -7.98 10.84
CA PHE A 352 -24.05 -7.01 11.90
C PHE A 352 -23.84 -7.70 13.24
N ALA A 353 -23.07 -7.08 14.13
CA ALA A 353 -22.78 -7.64 15.44
C ALA A 353 -23.15 -6.66 16.56
N MET A 354 -23.65 -7.23 17.65
CA MET A 354 -23.99 -6.51 18.88
C MET A 354 -23.41 -7.24 20.09
N LYS A 355 -23.22 -6.54 21.22
CA LYS A 355 -22.97 -7.20 22.50
C LYS A 355 -24.14 -8.12 22.84
N ALA A 356 -23.86 -9.35 23.28
CA ALA A 356 -24.90 -10.34 23.52
C ALA A 356 -25.91 -9.93 24.61
N GLU A 357 -25.48 -9.19 25.64
CA GLU A 357 -26.37 -8.78 26.74
C GLU A 357 -27.40 -7.71 26.30
N PRO A 358 -27.02 -6.59 25.66
CA PRO A 358 -27.97 -5.68 25.01
C PRO A 358 -28.85 -6.35 23.94
N ALA A 359 -28.29 -7.22 23.10
CA ALA A 359 -29.05 -7.93 22.06
C ALA A 359 -30.16 -8.80 22.68
N ARG A 360 -29.84 -9.57 23.73
CA ARG A 360 -30.84 -10.37 24.47
C ARG A 360 -31.88 -9.50 25.16
N ARG A 361 -31.46 -8.42 25.83
CA ARG A 361 -32.37 -7.51 26.55
C ARG A 361 -33.39 -6.86 25.61
N GLN A 362 -32.97 -6.49 24.41
CA GLN A 362 -33.81 -5.87 23.39
C GLN A 362 -34.46 -6.87 22.43
N ARG A 363 -34.19 -8.18 22.60
CA ARG A 363 -34.66 -9.27 21.73
C ARG A 363 -34.29 -9.07 20.25
N ILE A 364 -33.05 -8.66 19.99
CA ILE A 364 -32.52 -8.45 18.64
C ILE A 364 -31.67 -9.67 18.25
N ALA A 365 -32.16 -10.48 17.31
CA ALA A 365 -31.46 -11.66 16.78
C ALA A 365 -31.30 -11.64 15.25
N SER A 366 -32.05 -10.78 14.57
CA SER A 366 -32.06 -10.65 13.11
C SER A 366 -31.99 -9.18 12.69
N LEU A 367 -31.70 -8.94 11.41
CA LEU A 367 -31.81 -7.61 10.81
C LEU A 367 -33.26 -7.09 10.81
N ASP A 368 -34.26 -7.97 10.73
CA ASP A 368 -35.67 -7.56 10.87
C ASP A 368 -35.99 -7.02 12.28
N ASP A 369 -35.40 -7.58 13.33
CA ASP A 369 -35.52 -7.06 14.69
C ASP A 369 -34.78 -5.73 14.84
N LEU A 370 -33.60 -5.64 14.23
CA LEU A 370 -32.76 -4.46 14.31
C LEU A 370 -33.44 -3.23 13.71
N VAL A 371 -34.23 -3.38 12.63
CA VAL A 371 -35.00 -2.28 12.02
C VAL A 371 -35.84 -1.51 13.04
N LYS A 372 -36.41 -2.22 14.03
CA LYS A 372 -37.28 -1.62 15.06
C LYS A 372 -36.49 -0.82 16.09
N ALA A 373 -35.28 -1.29 16.43
CA ALA A 373 -34.44 -0.71 17.47
C ALA A 373 -33.45 0.35 16.95
N ALA A 374 -33.10 0.30 15.66
CA ALA A 374 -32.09 1.13 15.03
C ALA A 374 -32.21 2.65 15.34
N PRO A 375 -33.40 3.28 15.40
CA PRO A 375 -33.51 4.72 15.65
C PRO A 375 -32.94 5.19 16.99
N GLY A 376 -32.74 4.28 17.96
CA GLY A 376 -32.11 4.57 19.24
C GLY A 376 -30.66 4.09 19.36
N LEU A 377 -30.09 3.51 18.30
CA LEU A 377 -28.78 2.86 18.31
C LEU A 377 -27.78 3.60 17.41
N THR A 378 -26.50 3.51 17.77
CA THR A 378 -25.39 3.98 16.95
C THR A 378 -24.75 2.83 16.17
N LEU A 379 -24.70 2.96 14.85
CA LEU A 379 -23.95 2.06 13.97
C LEU A 379 -22.49 2.52 13.86
N GLY A 380 -21.55 1.63 14.20
CA GLY A 380 -20.15 1.75 13.82
C GLY A 380 -19.86 0.89 12.59
N SER A 381 -19.42 1.48 11.49
CA SER A 381 -19.15 0.71 10.27
C SER A 381 -17.78 1.07 9.70
N ASP A 382 -17.15 0.15 8.99
CA ASP A 382 -16.06 0.52 8.11
C ASP A 382 -16.56 1.42 6.98
N LEU A 383 -15.73 2.39 6.58
CA LEU A 383 -16.08 3.36 5.54
C LEU A 383 -16.35 2.66 4.20
N GLU A 384 -15.58 1.61 3.90
CA GLU A 384 -15.69 0.87 2.66
C GLU A 384 -17.08 0.21 2.51
N PHE A 385 -17.61 -0.40 3.57
CA PHE A 385 -18.96 -0.95 3.57
C PHE A 385 -20.04 0.10 3.28
N LEU A 386 -19.92 1.31 3.83
CA LEU A 386 -20.93 2.36 3.67
C LEU A 386 -21.02 2.91 2.23
N GLU A 387 -19.94 2.79 1.46
CA GLU A 387 -19.87 3.22 0.06
C GLU A 387 -20.20 2.08 -0.94
N ARG A 388 -20.32 0.86 -0.43
CA ARG A 388 -20.47 -0.37 -1.21
C ARG A 388 -21.93 -0.65 -1.64
N PRO A 389 -22.17 -1.25 -2.81
CA PRO A 389 -23.49 -1.71 -3.24
C PRO A 389 -24.20 -2.62 -2.21
N GLU A 390 -23.42 -3.33 -1.41
CA GLU A 390 -23.87 -4.22 -0.34
C GLU A 390 -24.66 -3.47 0.73
N TRP A 391 -24.18 -2.30 1.18
CA TRP A 391 -24.94 -1.47 2.10
C TRP A 391 -26.21 -0.89 1.46
N ALA A 392 -26.16 -0.57 0.16
CA ALA A 392 -27.36 -0.18 -0.57
C ALA A 392 -28.38 -1.32 -0.67
N ALA A 393 -27.93 -2.57 -0.88
CA ALA A 393 -28.77 -3.76 -0.88
C ALA A 393 -29.40 -3.99 0.49
N VAL A 394 -28.62 -3.88 1.57
CA VAL A 394 -29.14 -3.96 2.94
C VAL A 394 -30.17 -2.88 3.23
N LYS A 395 -29.92 -1.61 2.87
CA LYS A 395 -30.90 -0.52 3.05
C LYS A 395 -32.19 -0.70 2.25
N ARG A 396 -32.11 -1.36 1.09
CA ARG A 396 -33.27 -1.66 0.24
C ARG A 396 -34.09 -2.83 0.80
N ALA A 397 -33.41 -3.86 1.32
CA ALA A 397 -34.05 -5.02 1.92
C ALA A 397 -34.61 -4.71 3.33
N TYR A 398 -33.91 -3.87 4.10
CA TYR A 398 -34.23 -3.48 5.47
C TYR A 398 -34.24 -1.95 5.60
N PRO A 399 -35.34 -1.32 6.02
CA PRO A 399 -35.41 0.13 6.19
C PRO A 399 -34.72 0.60 7.48
N LEU A 400 -33.44 0.27 7.64
CA LEU A 400 -32.62 0.62 8.81
C LEU A 400 -32.39 2.13 8.89
N ARG A 401 -32.77 2.73 10.02
CA ARG A 401 -32.54 4.15 10.32
C ARG A 401 -31.87 4.26 11.69
N PHE A 402 -30.56 4.45 11.70
CA PHE A 402 -29.79 4.60 12.94
C PHE A 402 -29.87 6.02 13.49
N ALA A 403 -29.76 6.17 14.82
CA ALA A 403 -29.63 7.48 15.47
C ALA A 403 -28.38 8.22 14.95
N ARG A 404 -27.29 7.46 14.81
CA ARG A 404 -26.01 7.93 14.28
C ARG A 404 -25.28 6.80 13.58
N THR A 405 -24.59 7.12 12.49
CA THR A 405 -23.63 6.22 11.85
C THR A 405 -22.24 6.86 11.94
N THR A 406 -21.28 6.12 12.48
CA THR A 406 -19.90 6.60 12.65
C THR A 406 -18.94 5.69 11.88
N PRO A 407 -18.15 6.22 10.94
CA PRO A 407 -17.14 5.44 10.25
C PRO A 407 -15.95 5.14 11.17
N TYR A 408 -15.49 3.90 11.17
CA TYR A 408 -14.30 3.43 11.87
C TYR A 408 -13.38 2.67 10.90
N SER A 409 -12.10 2.51 11.21
CA SER A 409 -11.33 1.42 10.57
C SER A 409 -11.79 0.07 11.13
N PRO A 410 -11.76 -1.05 10.38
CA PRO A 410 -12.21 -2.36 10.86
C PRO A 410 -11.61 -2.77 12.21
N THR A 411 -10.34 -2.44 12.43
CA THR A 411 -9.61 -2.71 13.65
C THR A 411 -10.21 -2.04 14.90
N PHE A 412 -10.80 -0.85 14.78
CA PHE A 412 -11.34 -0.08 15.91
C PHE A 412 -12.83 -0.30 16.17
N MET A 413 -13.57 -0.96 15.27
CA MET A 413 -15.01 -1.20 15.40
C MET A 413 -15.36 -1.96 16.68
N TYR A 414 -14.66 -3.06 16.96
CA TYR A 414 -14.89 -3.87 18.17
C TYR A 414 -14.61 -3.09 19.45
N ARG A 415 -13.59 -2.22 19.45
CA ARG A 415 -13.34 -1.33 20.61
C ARG A 415 -14.43 -0.28 20.77
N ALA A 416 -14.95 0.28 19.68
CA ALA A 416 -16.08 1.21 19.74
C ALA A 416 -17.33 0.53 20.31
N LEU A 417 -17.58 -0.73 19.93
CA LEU A 417 -18.65 -1.55 20.50
C LEU A 417 -18.41 -1.80 22.01
N GLN A 418 -17.21 -2.25 22.39
CA GLN A 418 -16.83 -2.49 23.78
C GLN A 418 -16.96 -1.25 24.66
N SER A 419 -16.53 -0.07 24.18
CA SER A 419 -16.60 1.19 24.92
C SER A 419 -17.99 1.85 24.90
N GLY A 420 -18.98 1.27 24.22
CA GLY A 420 -20.32 1.85 24.08
C GLY A 420 -20.38 3.10 23.19
N LYS A 421 -19.36 3.34 22.36
CA LYS A 421 -19.38 4.41 21.34
C LYS A 421 -20.17 3.99 20.09
N ALA A 422 -20.34 2.68 19.91
CA ALA A 422 -21.27 2.07 18.97
C ALA A 422 -22.08 1.00 19.70
N ASP A 423 -23.33 0.80 19.30
CA ASP A 423 -24.22 -0.23 19.83
C ASP A 423 -24.31 -1.45 18.91
N VAL A 424 -24.14 -1.18 17.61
CA VAL A 424 -24.12 -2.16 16.52
C VAL A 424 -22.90 -1.86 15.68
N ILE A 425 -22.20 -2.89 15.21
CA ILE A 425 -21.12 -2.72 14.23
C ILE A 425 -21.36 -3.52 12.96
N SER A 426 -20.85 -3.03 11.83
CA SER A 426 -20.50 -3.94 10.72
C SER A 426 -19.37 -4.85 11.22
N ALA A 427 -19.43 -6.12 10.87
CA ALA A 427 -18.47 -7.13 11.26
C ALA A 427 -18.21 -8.06 10.07
N PHE A 428 -17.11 -8.79 10.17
CA PHE A 428 -16.75 -9.83 9.22
C PHE A 428 -17.06 -11.18 9.86
N SER A 429 -17.78 -12.07 9.16
CA SER A 429 -18.23 -13.36 9.72
C SER A 429 -17.08 -14.22 10.25
N SER A 430 -15.90 -14.10 9.65
CA SER A 430 -14.67 -14.79 10.03
C SER A 430 -13.84 -14.05 11.09
N ASP A 431 -14.29 -12.90 11.61
CA ASP A 431 -13.53 -12.18 12.65
C ASP A 431 -13.56 -12.95 13.97
N GLY A 432 -12.37 -13.19 14.51
CA GLY A 432 -12.16 -13.95 15.73
C GLY A 432 -12.68 -13.26 17.00
N ARG A 433 -12.78 -11.93 16.98
CA ARG A 433 -13.24 -11.15 18.15
C ARG A 433 -14.73 -11.33 18.42
N ILE A 434 -15.52 -11.74 17.43
CA ILE A 434 -16.93 -12.07 17.64
C ILE A 434 -17.09 -13.16 18.72
N ALA A 435 -16.31 -14.24 18.61
CA ALA A 435 -16.36 -15.33 19.57
C ALA A 435 -15.73 -14.92 20.91
N ALA A 436 -14.59 -14.23 20.87
CA ALA A 436 -13.87 -13.81 22.06
C ALA A 436 -14.67 -12.82 22.93
N ASP A 437 -15.31 -11.84 22.30
CA ASP A 437 -16.10 -10.80 22.96
C ASP A 437 -17.55 -11.25 23.21
N LYS A 438 -17.89 -12.50 22.88
CA LYS A 438 -19.23 -13.09 23.02
C LYS A 438 -20.29 -12.19 22.38
N LEU A 439 -20.07 -11.79 21.13
CA LEU A 439 -21.00 -10.97 20.38
C LEU A 439 -22.09 -11.82 19.73
N THR A 440 -23.28 -11.25 19.61
CA THR A 440 -24.36 -11.81 18.80
C THR A 440 -24.22 -11.29 17.39
N VAL A 441 -23.99 -12.20 16.42
CA VAL A 441 -24.12 -11.91 14.99
C VAL A 441 -25.59 -11.99 14.63
N LEU A 442 -26.11 -10.94 14.00
CA LEU A 442 -27.51 -10.86 13.58
C LEU A 442 -27.69 -11.63 12.28
N THR A 443 -28.74 -12.45 12.23
CA THR A 443 -29.12 -13.17 11.01
C THR A 443 -29.66 -12.21 9.95
N ASP A 444 -29.49 -12.56 8.67
CA ASP A 444 -30.02 -11.85 7.50
C ASP A 444 -31.12 -12.69 6.81
N PRO A 445 -32.38 -12.69 7.32
CA PRO A 445 -33.46 -13.52 6.78
C PRO A 445 -33.82 -13.27 5.31
N ARG A 446 -33.54 -12.06 4.80
CA ARG A 446 -33.85 -11.64 3.43
C ARG A 446 -32.68 -11.85 2.46
N HIS A 447 -31.55 -12.43 2.93
CA HIS A 447 -30.35 -12.68 2.13
C HIS A 447 -29.90 -11.43 1.34
N ALA A 448 -29.93 -10.26 1.99
CA ALA A 448 -29.55 -9.00 1.39
C ALA A 448 -28.03 -8.84 1.24
N ILE A 449 -27.27 -9.53 2.08
CA ILE A 449 -25.81 -9.53 2.05
C ILE A 449 -25.34 -10.64 1.09
N PRO A 450 -24.53 -10.33 0.07
CA PRO A 450 -24.08 -11.32 -0.90
C PRO A 450 -23.11 -12.34 -0.28
N GLY A 451 -22.92 -13.47 -0.96
CA GLY A 451 -21.92 -14.48 -0.57
C GLY A 451 -20.49 -13.97 -0.76
N TYR A 452 -19.65 -14.17 0.25
CA TYR A 452 -18.22 -13.80 0.23
C TYR A 452 -17.33 -15.03 0.43
N ASP A 453 -17.55 -16.06 -0.38
CA ASP A 453 -16.65 -17.21 -0.42
C ASP A 453 -15.22 -16.76 -0.71
N ALA A 454 -14.28 -17.20 0.13
CA ALA A 454 -12.87 -16.93 -0.06
C ALA A 454 -12.37 -17.75 -1.25
N ILE A 455 -11.94 -17.08 -2.31
CA ILE A 455 -11.52 -17.67 -3.58
C ILE A 455 -10.01 -17.50 -3.79
N LEU A 456 -9.34 -18.59 -4.15
CA LEU A 456 -7.91 -18.61 -4.43
C LEU A 456 -7.67 -18.37 -5.91
N MET A 457 -6.99 -17.27 -6.24
CA MET A 457 -6.81 -16.80 -7.62
C MET A 457 -5.32 -16.76 -7.99
N VAL A 458 -5.01 -17.08 -9.24
CA VAL A 458 -3.64 -17.15 -9.77
C VAL A 458 -3.46 -16.35 -11.04
N ALA A 459 -2.30 -15.73 -11.19
CA ALA A 459 -1.96 -14.88 -12.33
C ALA A 459 -1.97 -15.67 -13.66
N PRO A 460 -2.15 -15.00 -14.80
CA PRO A 460 -2.15 -15.65 -16.11
C PRO A 460 -0.90 -16.50 -16.38
N ALA A 461 0.27 -16.01 -15.96
CA ALA A 461 1.55 -16.72 -16.10
C ALA A 461 1.63 -18.04 -15.31
N ARG A 462 0.83 -18.18 -14.25
CA ARG A 462 0.81 -19.37 -13.37
C ARG A 462 -0.43 -20.24 -13.56
N ALA A 463 -1.44 -19.76 -14.29
CA ALA A 463 -2.70 -20.46 -14.49
C ALA A 463 -2.54 -21.87 -15.10
N ASN A 464 -1.49 -22.08 -15.89
CA ASN A 464 -1.17 -23.37 -16.54
C ASN A 464 0.00 -24.13 -15.88
N ASP A 465 0.58 -23.62 -14.78
CA ASP A 465 1.66 -24.32 -14.07
C ASP A 465 1.07 -25.42 -13.18
N ALA A 466 1.20 -26.67 -13.64
CA ALA A 466 0.67 -27.84 -12.95
C ALA A 466 1.28 -28.05 -11.56
N ARG A 467 2.57 -27.70 -11.36
CA ARG A 467 3.24 -27.82 -10.07
C ARG A 467 2.73 -26.76 -9.10
N PHE A 468 2.56 -25.52 -9.59
CA PHE A 468 1.99 -24.43 -8.81
C PHE A 468 0.55 -24.75 -8.37
N ALA A 469 -0.29 -25.20 -9.30
CA ALA A 469 -1.65 -25.64 -9.00
C ALA A 469 -1.68 -26.82 -8.00
N ALA A 470 -0.79 -27.81 -8.16
CA ALA A 470 -0.70 -28.95 -7.23
C ALA A 470 -0.28 -28.54 -5.81
N ALA A 471 0.56 -27.52 -5.67
CA ALA A 471 0.97 -27.00 -4.36
C ALA A 471 -0.20 -26.35 -3.59
N LEU A 472 -1.11 -25.70 -4.33
CA LEU A 472 -2.24 -24.92 -3.81
C LEU A 472 -3.54 -25.71 -3.64
N ARG A 473 -3.79 -26.71 -4.50
CA ARG A 473 -5.01 -27.55 -4.48
C ARG A 473 -5.39 -28.09 -3.09
N PRO A 474 -4.47 -28.51 -2.20
CA PRO A 474 -4.82 -28.99 -0.87
C PRO A 474 -5.50 -27.97 0.04
N LEU A 475 -5.49 -26.67 -0.30
CA LEU A 475 -6.20 -25.63 0.44
C LEU A 475 -7.67 -25.51 0.05
N VAL A 476 -8.06 -26.02 -1.13
CA VAL A 476 -9.42 -25.89 -1.67
C VAL A 476 -10.41 -26.67 -0.79
N GLY A 477 -11.46 -26.00 -0.32
CA GLY A 477 -12.50 -26.56 0.54
C GLY A 477 -12.04 -27.01 1.93
N ARG A 478 -10.83 -26.64 2.35
CA ARG A 478 -10.16 -27.26 3.50
C ARG A 478 -10.14 -26.42 4.78
N ILE A 479 -10.52 -25.14 4.71
CA ILE A 479 -10.47 -24.21 5.84
C ILE A 479 -11.89 -23.96 6.38
N PRO A 480 -12.27 -24.54 7.54
CA PRO A 480 -13.53 -24.20 8.19
C PRO A 480 -13.52 -22.78 8.75
N VAL A 481 -14.68 -22.11 8.75
CA VAL A 481 -14.82 -20.73 9.27
C VAL A 481 -14.35 -20.59 10.72
N GLU A 482 -14.62 -21.56 11.59
CA GLU A 482 -14.21 -21.53 12.99
C GLU A 482 -12.69 -21.63 13.20
N ALA A 483 -12.02 -22.39 12.32
CA ALA A 483 -10.56 -22.44 12.32
C ALA A 483 -9.99 -21.09 11.89
N MET A 484 -10.57 -20.47 10.85
CA MET A 484 -10.15 -19.14 10.39
C MET A 484 -10.38 -18.07 11.47
N ARG A 485 -11.53 -18.07 12.14
CA ARG A 485 -11.82 -17.18 13.28
C ARG A 485 -10.79 -17.30 14.39
N THR A 486 -10.42 -18.53 14.74
CA THR A 486 -9.40 -18.77 15.76
C THR A 486 -8.04 -18.25 15.32
N ALA A 487 -7.65 -18.47 14.07
CA ALA A 487 -6.40 -17.95 13.52
C ALA A 487 -6.38 -16.41 13.48
N ASN A 488 -7.48 -15.77 13.05
CA ASN A 488 -7.65 -14.31 13.06
C ASN A 488 -7.51 -13.77 14.49
N TYR A 489 -8.19 -14.39 15.47
CA TYR A 489 -8.10 -13.99 16.86
C TYR A 489 -6.68 -14.03 17.41
N GLN A 490 -5.87 -15.02 17.04
CA GLN A 490 -4.48 -15.12 17.49
C GLN A 490 -3.65 -13.89 17.11
N VAL A 491 -3.94 -13.27 15.97
CA VAL A 491 -3.26 -12.06 15.47
C VAL A 491 -3.89 -10.77 16.04
N ASP A 492 -5.22 -10.74 16.16
CA ASP A 492 -5.97 -9.52 16.50
C ASP A 492 -6.13 -9.26 18.00
N ARG A 493 -5.98 -10.28 18.86
CA ARG A 493 -6.18 -10.20 20.32
C ARG A 493 -5.26 -9.19 21.02
N ASP A 494 -5.70 -8.51 22.06
CA ASP A 494 -4.91 -7.45 22.70
C ASP A 494 -3.64 -7.94 23.45
N THR A 495 -3.62 -9.21 23.89
CA THR A 495 -2.51 -9.80 24.65
C THR A 495 -2.01 -11.08 23.99
N ASP A 496 -0.70 -11.38 24.13
CA ASP A 496 -0.07 -12.56 23.54
C ASP A 496 -0.24 -12.67 22.02
N LYS A 497 -0.21 -11.55 21.28
CA LYS A 497 -0.37 -11.56 19.82
C LYS A 497 0.60 -12.51 19.14
N GLN A 498 0.06 -13.37 18.30
CA GLN A 498 0.84 -14.22 17.42
C GLN A 498 1.11 -13.46 16.11
N THR A 499 2.23 -13.78 15.47
CA THR A 499 2.48 -13.26 14.11
C THR A 499 1.57 -13.98 13.10
N PRO A 500 1.28 -13.37 11.94
CA PRO A 500 0.57 -14.06 10.87
C PRO A 500 1.20 -15.39 10.47
N GLU A 501 2.54 -15.52 10.52
CA GLU A 501 3.27 -16.76 10.26
C GLU A 501 2.99 -17.82 11.32
N ALA A 502 2.93 -17.44 12.60
CA ALA A 502 2.59 -18.36 13.68
C ALA A 502 1.14 -18.85 13.58
N ALA A 503 0.20 -17.93 13.32
CA ALA A 503 -1.20 -18.26 13.09
C ALA A 503 -1.41 -19.13 11.83
N ALA A 504 -0.64 -18.89 10.76
CA ALA A 504 -0.66 -19.71 9.55
C ALA A 504 -0.16 -21.15 9.81
N ARG A 505 0.92 -21.33 10.58
CA ARG A 505 1.39 -22.65 11.00
C ARG A 505 0.38 -23.38 11.88
N TRP A 506 -0.26 -22.66 12.81
CA TRP A 506 -1.34 -23.21 13.61
C TRP A 506 -2.52 -23.65 12.73
N LEU A 507 -2.93 -22.81 11.79
CA LEU A 507 -4.03 -23.11 10.87
C LEU A 507 -3.72 -24.33 10.00
N ALA A 508 -2.50 -24.41 9.44
CA ALA A 508 -2.01 -25.56 8.68
C ALA A 508 -2.15 -26.86 9.49
N SER A 509 -1.70 -26.86 10.76
CA SER A 509 -1.83 -28.02 11.63
C SER A 509 -3.29 -28.45 11.88
N LYS A 510 -4.21 -27.48 11.99
CA LYS A 510 -5.64 -27.74 12.22
C LYS A 510 -6.34 -28.32 11.00
N ILE A 511 -5.90 -27.95 9.81
CA ILE A 511 -6.47 -28.45 8.56
C ILE A 511 -5.70 -29.66 7.99
N GLY A 512 -4.66 -30.13 8.71
CA GLY A 512 -3.89 -31.33 8.38
C GLY A 512 -2.90 -31.15 7.24
N LEU A 513 -2.22 -29.99 7.19
CA LEU A 513 -1.23 -29.62 6.16
C LEU A 513 0.16 -29.26 6.70
#